data_AF-A0A2E7UPA6-F1
#
_entry.id   AF-A0A2E7UPA6-F1
#
_cell.length_a   1.000
_cell.length_b   1.000
_cell.length_c   1.000
_cell.angle_alpha   90.00
_cell.angle_beta   90.00
_cell.angle_gamma   90.00
#
_symmetry.space_group_name_H-M   'P 1'
#
loop_
_entity.id
_entity.type
_entity.pdbx_description
1 polymer ?
#
loop_
_entity_poly.entity_id
_entity_poly.type
_entity_poly.pdbx_seq_one_letter_code
_entity_poly.pdbx_strand_id
1 'polypeptide(L)'
;MTHADDPLSAGNNVSLFLRFFDESGATHSEVVGDTKLDSTATPSAWTAHTVQATVPEGVVRGQVGLRFRLGDWSDTGSAYIDSTSLTTTGTGAVDGERLLVWHDEFDGSTIDTTKWTHELLEPYTYNSELQKYTDSTENSHVDDGQLVITAVGDSASSYTGYTSARLNTSGKGEWLYGRMEGALMMPSGVGTWPALWMLPTDWSYGGWPNSGEIDIMEHVGCDVNEIVGTVHTGAYNHTLGTQRGGDLMLDTATSSMHVYAIDWTPDQIHFSVDGLRYFTFENDGAGDSATWPFDQRFHFVVNLAVGGSWGGYCGLDPSAFPEEYRVDWIRVYQTDAEASGTP
;
A
#
# COMPACT_ATOMS: atom_id res chain seq x y z
N MET A 1 3.91 9.59 26.40
CA MET A 1 4.39 9.46 27.80
C MET A 1 5.58 8.52 27.82
N THR A 2 6.48 8.59 28.81
CA THR A 2 7.59 7.64 28.98
C THR A 2 7.61 6.99 30.37
N HIS A 3 8.22 5.81 30.46
CA HIS A 3 8.34 5.03 31.70
C HIS A 3 9.70 4.33 31.76
N ALA A 4 10.28 4.20 32.95
CA ALA A 4 11.45 3.36 33.21
C ALA A 4 11.17 2.45 34.42
N ASP A 5 11.43 1.15 34.26
CA ASP A 5 11.22 0.15 35.32
C ASP A 5 12.28 0.26 36.43
N ASP A 6 13.50 0.71 36.08
CA ASP A 6 14.66 0.79 36.96
C ASP A 6 15.22 2.22 37.09
N PRO A 7 15.97 2.54 38.17
CA PRO A 7 16.67 3.81 38.31
C PRO A 7 17.70 4.00 37.20
N LEU A 8 17.56 5.05 36.39
CA LEU A 8 18.53 5.39 35.34
C LEU A 8 19.82 5.93 35.97
N SER A 9 20.79 5.05 36.23
CA SER A 9 22.07 5.42 36.83
C SER A 9 23.12 5.83 35.78
N ALA A 10 24.28 6.33 36.25
CA ALA A 10 25.52 6.41 35.47
C ALA A 10 25.50 7.16 34.11
N GLY A 11 24.57 8.11 33.90
CA GLY A 11 24.54 8.91 32.67
C GLY A 11 23.68 8.32 31.55
N ASN A 12 22.88 7.30 31.85
CA ASN A 12 21.84 6.82 30.96
C ASN A 12 20.77 7.90 30.76
N ASN A 13 20.30 8.08 29.53
CA ASN A 13 19.11 8.87 29.28
C ASN A 13 18.31 8.36 28.08
N VAL A 14 17.01 8.65 28.12
CA VAL A 14 16.13 8.57 26.98
C VAL A 14 15.68 9.98 26.64
N SER A 15 15.74 10.36 25.36
CA SER A 15 15.29 11.67 24.89
C SER A 15 14.38 11.52 23.68
N LEU A 16 13.24 12.22 23.71
CA LEU A 16 12.41 12.43 22.53
C LEU A 16 13.01 13.58 21.72
N PHE A 17 13.17 13.38 20.41
CA PHE A 17 13.67 14.41 19.51
C PHE A 17 12.76 14.58 18.29
N LEU A 18 12.78 15.80 17.76
CA LEU A 18 12.30 16.17 16.44
C LEU A 18 13.51 16.43 15.56
N ARG A 19 13.58 15.79 14.39
CA ARG A 19 14.64 16.01 13.41
C ARG A 19 14.00 16.46 12.10
N PHE A 20 14.59 17.47 11.49
CA PHE A 20 14.12 18.05 10.24
C PHE A 20 15.15 17.84 9.14
N PHE A 21 14.67 17.64 7.91
CA PHE A 21 15.51 17.41 6.74
C PHE A 21 15.16 18.38 5.62
N ASP A 22 16.18 18.75 4.85
CA ASP A 22 16.02 19.48 3.59
C ASP A 22 15.77 18.52 2.41
N GLU A 23 15.53 19.07 1.22
CA GLU A 23 15.29 18.34 -0.03
C GLU A 23 16.42 17.37 -0.42
N SER A 24 17.65 17.62 0.03
CA SER A 24 18.78 16.72 -0.23
C SER A 24 18.82 15.51 0.70
N GLY A 25 17.92 15.47 1.69
CA GLY A 25 17.90 14.46 2.74
C GLY A 25 18.92 14.71 3.84
N ALA A 26 19.64 15.84 3.80
CA ALA A 26 20.55 16.23 4.87
C ALA A 26 19.76 16.69 6.10
N THR A 27 20.32 16.45 7.29
CA THR A 27 19.70 16.93 8.53
C THR A 27 19.80 18.45 8.58
N HIS A 28 18.65 19.11 8.46
CA HIS A 28 18.55 20.56 8.52
C HIS A 28 18.68 21.06 9.96
N SER A 29 17.97 20.42 10.91
CA SER A 29 18.10 20.71 12.34
C SER A 29 17.56 19.56 13.19
N GLU A 30 17.96 19.52 14.46
CA GLU A 30 17.42 18.58 15.44
C GLU A 30 17.08 19.35 16.72
N VAL A 31 15.83 19.23 17.15
CA VAL A 31 15.34 19.71 18.43
C VAL A 31 15.18 18.50 19.34
N VAL A 32 16.13 18.32 20.26
CA VAL A 32 15.98 17.36 21.36
C VAL A 32 15.13 18.05 22.42
N GLY A 33 13.96 17.51 22.73
CA GLY A 33 13.11 18.09 23.77
C GLY A 33 13.72 17.93 25.16
N ASP A 34 13.25 18.71 26.13
CA ASP A 34 13.65 18.66 27.56
C ASP A 34 13.21 17.36 28.28
N THR A 35 12.88 16.34 27.53
CA THR A 35 12.17 15.13 27.97
C THR A 35 13.19 14.03 28.23
N LYS A 36 14.12 14.34 29.13
CA LYS A 36 15.09 13.38 29.65
C LYS A 36 14.40 12.54 30.72
N LEU A 37 14.21 11.26 30.45
CA LEU A 37 14.28 10.29 31.53
C LEU A 37 15.77 10.16 31.86
N ASP A 38 16.18 10.64 33.03
CA ASP A 38 17.55 10.53 33.55
C ASP A 38 17.53 10.11 35.03
N SER A 39 18.67 10.23 35.72
CA SER A 39 18.80 9.87 37.13
C SER A 39 17.89 10.61 38.11
N THR A 40 17.18 11.65 37.64
CA THR A 40 16.20 12.41 38.43
C THR A 40 14.76 11.96 38.22
N ALA A 41 14.50 11.07 37.24
CA ALA A 41 13.17 10.52 36.99
C ALA A 41 12.76 9.52 38.09
N THR A 42 11.49 9.55 38.48
CA THR A 42 10.92 8.60 39.44
C THR A 42 10.73 7.24 38.76
N PRO A 43 11.36 6.15 39.24
CA PRO A 43 11.13 4.81 38.69
C PRO A 43 9.66 4.40 38.78
N SER A 44 9.23 3.57 37.84
CA SER A 44 7.87 3.01 37.78
C SER A 44 6.74 4.05 37.65
N ALA A 45 7.05 5.28 37.20
CA ALA A 45 6.06 6.34 36.97
C ALA A 45 6.02 6.77 35.50
N TRP A 46 4.81 6.91 34.95
CA TRP A 46 4.62 7.51 33.63
C TRP A 46 4.81 9.01 33.68
N THR A 47 5.67 9.54 32.82
CA THR A 47 5.91 10.98 32.69
C THR A 47 5.41 11.48 31.34
N ALA A 48 4.57 12.51 31.36
CA ALA A 48 4.14 13.20 30.15
C ALA A 48 5.25 14.12 29.65
N HIS A 49 5.41 14.14 28.33
CA HIS A 49 6.51 14.81 27.66
C HIS A 49 5.97 15.50 26.42
N THR A 50 6.35 16.76 26.24
CA THR A 50 5.96 17.56 25.09
C THR A 50 7.23 18.11 24.46
N VAL A 51 7.42 17.86 23.16
CA VAL A 51 8.47 18.49 22.36
C VAL A 51 7.79 19.40 21.37
N GLN A 52 8.17 20.67 21.37
CA GLN A 52 7.66 21.66 20.45
C GLN A 52 8.83 22.22 19.66
N ALA A 53 8.64 22.33 18.35
CA ALA A 53 9.58 23.00 17.47
C ALA A 53 8.79 23.81 16.44
N THR A 54 9.34 24.96 16.06
CA THR A 54 8.93 25.66 14.84
C THR A 54 9.67 25.00 13.68
N VAL A 55 8.93 24.53 12.67
CA VAL A 55 9.52 23.96 11.46
C VAL A 55 10.35 25.06 10.77
N PRO A 56 11.67 24.88 10.59
CA PRO A 56 12.48 25.84 9.85
C PRO A 56 12.04 25.98 8.39
N GLU A 57 12.29 27.15 7.81
CA GLU A 57 12.10 27.38 6.37
C GLU A 57 13.00 26.43 5.55
N GLY A 58 12.45 25.83 4.48
CA GLY A 58 13.19 24.90 3.60
C GLY A 58 13.23 23.44 4.07
N VAL A 59 12.50 23.10 5.13
CA VAL A 59 12.32 21.71 5.58
C VAL A 59 11.21 21.03 4.80
N VAL A 60 11.47 19.81 4.33
CA VAL A 60 10.51 18.99 3.56
C VAL A 60 10.15 17.68 4.26
N ARG A 61 10.81 17.36 5.37
CA ARG A 61 10.52 16.17 6.16
C ARG A 61 10.84 16.40 7.63
N GLY A 62 9.91 16.03 8.50
CA GLY A 62 10.12 15.91 9.95
C GLY A 62 10.16 14.45 10.38
N GLN A 63 10.95 14.13 11.39
CA GLN A 63 11.01 12.82 12.04
C GLN A 63 10.88 13.01 13.55
N VAL A 64 9.95 12.27 14.16
CA VAL A 64 9.89 12.10 15.61
C VAL A 64 10.66 10.83 15.95
N GLY A 65 11.54 10.87 16.95
CA GLY A 65 12.32 9.70 17.32
C GLY A 65 12.69 9.66 18.79
N LEU A 66 12.99 8.44 19.26
CA LEU A 66 13.59 8.18 20.55
C LEU A 66 15.09 8.00 20.43
N ARG A 67 15.84 8.61 21.34
CA ARG A 67 17.27 8.36 21.51
C ARG A 67 17.53 7.76 22.87
N PHE A 68 18.16 6.60 22.87
CA PHE A 68 18.70 5.96 24.06
C PHE A 68 20.20 6.24 24.13
N ARG A 69 20.66 6.76 25.25
CA ARG A 69 22.08 6.89 25.56
C ARG A 69 22.36 6.05 26.79
N LEU A 70 23.29 5.11 26.65
CA LEU A 70 23.87 4.38 27.78
C LEU A 70 25.16 5.08 28.20
N GLY A 71 25.30 5.36 29.50
CA GLY A 71 26.52 5.88 30.09
C GLY A 71 27.53 4.77 30.44
N ASP A 72 27.03 3.56 30.70
CA ASP A 72 27.80 2.32 30.85
C ASP A 72 27.18 1.22 29.97
N TRP A 73 28.00 0.53 29.18
CA TRP A 73 27.57 -0.55 28.27
C TRP A 73 27.11 -1.82 28.98
N SER A 74 27.41 -1.94 30.28
CA SER A 74 26.99 -3.08 31.11
C SER A 74 25.64 -2.88 31.80
N ASP A 75 25.03 -1.70 31.67
CA ASP A 75 23.74 -1.42 32.29
C ASP A 75 22.58 -2.00 31.46
N THR A 76 21.61 -2.59 32.15
CA THR A 76 20.42 -3.19 31.55
C THR A 76 19.20 -2.43 32.03
N GLY A 77 18.45 -1.82 31.12
CA GLY A 77 17.23 -1.10 31.47
C GLY A 77 16.25 -1.06 30.31
N SER A 78 14.96 -0.92 30.66
CA SER A 78 13.85 -0.81 29.72
C SER A 78 13.27 0.60 29.79
N ALA A 79 12.94 1.20 28.66
CA ALA A 79 12.09 2.38 28.62
C ALA A 79 10.98 2.22 27.59
N TYR A 80 9.79 2.70 27.95
CA TYR A 80 8.58 2.55 27.15
C TYR A 80 8.09 3.91 26.69
N ILE A 81 7.48 3.97 25.50
CA ILE A 81 6.63 5.08 25.07
C ILE A 81 5.20 4.55 24.92
N ASP A 82 4.24 5.36 25.36
CA ASP A 82 2.83 5.12 25.10
C ASP A 82 2.10 6.46 24.86
N SER A 83 0.98 6.42 24.14
CA SER A 83 0.05 7.53 23.91
C SER A 83 0.75 8.77 23.32
N THR A 84 1.35 8.60 22.15
CA THR A 84 1.98 9.69 21.39
C THR A 84 0.92 10.38 20.53
N SER A 85 0.81 11.71 20.65
CA SER A 85 0.06 12.53 19.70
C SER A 85 0.98 13.59 19.09
N LEU A 86 0.90 13.75 17.78
CA LEU A 86 1.57 14.83 17.05
C LEU A 86 0.51 15.85 16.65
N THR A 87 0.73 17.10 17.02
CA THR A 87 -0.16 18.22 16.65
C THR A 87 0.69 19.33 16.04
N THR A 88 0.30 19.78 14.85
CA THR A 88 0.86 20.96 14.19
C THR A 88 -0.09 22.13 14.42
N THR A 89 0.45 23.29 14.78
CA THR A 89 -0.32 24.52 14.93
C THR A 89 0.30 25.60 14.06
N GLY A 90 -0.24 25.80 12.87
CA GLY A 90 0.17 26.84 11.93
C GLY A 90 -0.90 27.04 10.85
N THR A 91 -1.12 28.29 10.45
CA THR A 91 -2.00 28.69 9.33
C THR A 91 -1.24 28.79 8.01
N GLY A 92 -0.10 28.10 7.89
CA GLY A 92 0.51 27.89 6.59
C GLY A 92 -0.34 26.87 5.85
N ALA A 93 -0.75 27.18 4.62
CA ALA A 93 -1.24 26.14 3.73
C ALA A 93 -0.20 25.02 3.74
N VAL A 94 -0.59 23.84 4.22
CA VAL A 94 0.17 22.62 3.94
C VAL A 94 -0.09 22.41 2.45
N ASP A 95 0.78 22.97 1.62
CA ASP A 95 0.80 22.65 0.21
C ASP A 95 1.22 21.18 0.11
N GLY A 96 0.23 20.29 -0.05
CA GLY A 96 0.45 18.97 -0.64
C GLY A 96 0.93 17.80 0.22
N GLU A 97 0.95 17.84 1.55
CA GLU A 97 1.21 16.60 2.32
C GLU A 97 -0.08 15.78 2.50
N ARG A 98 -0.12 14.62 1.84
CA ARG A 98 -1.21 13.65 2.01
C ARG A 98 -1.11 12.97 3.39
N LEU A 99 -2.22 12.93 4.11
CA LEU A 99 -2.35 12.26 5.41
C LEU A 99 -2.84 10.83 5.21
N LEU A 100 -2.40 9.89 6.05
CA LEU A 100 -2.94 8.53 6.06
C LEU A 100 -4.41 8.55 6.48
N VAL A 101 -5.31 8.21 5.57
CA VAL A 101 -6.77 8.25 5.79
C VAL A 101 -7.39 6.86 5.93
N TRP A 102 -6.75 5.84 5.38
CA TRP A 102 -7.15 4.45 5.51
C TRP A 102 -5.93 3.53 5.35
N HIS A 103 -5.95 2.41 6.05
CA HIS A 103 -4.92 1.39 5.91
C HIS A 103 -5.41 0.02 6.35
N ASP A 104 -4.75 -1.02 5.86
CA ASP A 104 -4.73 -2.33 6.46
C ASP A 104 -3.28 -2.85 6.51
N GLU A 105 -2.80 -3.09 7.73
CA GLU A 105 -1.45 -3.63 8.00
C GLU A 105 -1.48 -5.15 8.16
N PHE A 106 -2.66 -5.76 8.07
CA PHE A 106 -2.85 -7.21 8.28
C PHE A 106 -2.23 -7.77 9.58
N ASP A 107 -2.07 -6.94 10.62
CA ASP A 107 -1.57 -7.35 11.95
C ASP A 107 -2.54 -8.25 12.75
N GLY A 108 -3.78 -8.40 12.28
CA GLY A 108 -4.80 -9.23 12.91
C GLY A 108 -4.51 -10.73 12.80
N SER A 109 -5.32 -11.57 13.46
CA SER A 109 -5.25 -13.02 13.27
C SER A 109 -6.07 -13.52 12.07
N THR A 110 -6.86 -12.64 11.46
CA THR A 110 -7.80 -12.95 10.38
C THR A 110 -7.99 -11.73 9.50
N ILE A 111 -8.41 -11.93 8.25
CA ILE A 111 -8.77 -10.85 7.33
C ILE A 111 -9.93 -10.02 7.93
N ASP A 112 -9.77 -8.70 7.98
CA ASP A 112 -10.77 -7.79 8.54
C ASP A 112 -11.97 -7.65 7.61
N THR A 113 -13.05 -8.37 7.93
CA THR A 113 -14.30 -8.31 7.17
C THR A 113 -15.01 -6.96 7.21
N THR A 114 -14.61 -6.03 8.08
CA THR A 114 -15.10 -4.65 8.04
C THR A 114 -14.43 -3.82 6.94
N LYS A 115 -13.28 -4.28 6.43
CA LYS A 115 -12.52 -3.66 5.33
C LYS A 115 -12.65 -4.42 4.02
N TRP A 116 -12.67 -5.75 4.07
CA TRP A 116 -12.59 -6.62 2.88
C TRP A 116 -13.82 -7.50 2.71
N THR A 117 -14.23 -7.68 1.45
CA THR A 117 -15.24 -8.65 1.00
C THR A 117 -14.59 -9.63 0.04
N HIS A 118 -14.75 -10.94 0.29
CA HIS A 118 -14.39 -11.97 -0.69
C HIS A 118 -15.38 -12.00 -1.84
N GLU A 119 -14.88 -12.04 -3.07
CA GLU A 119 -15.67 -12.30 -4.27
C GLU A 119 -15.63 -13.79 -4.60
N LEU A 120 -16.79 -14.45 -4.49
CA LEU A 120 -16.94 -15.87 -4.79
C LEU A 120 -17.37 -16.05 -6.24
N LEU A 121 -16.44 -16.47 -7.10
CA LEU A 121 -16.65 -16.57 -8.54
C LEU A 121 -16.22 -17.94 -9.05
N GLU A 122 -16.96 -18.46 -10.03
CA GLU A 122 -16.62 -19.72 -10.69
C GLU A 122 -15.52 -19.50 -11.75
N PRO A 123 -14.80 -20.57 -12.17
CA PRO A 123 -13.86 -20.49 -13.28
C PRO A 123 -14.47 -19.89 -14.53
N TYR A 124 -13.64 -19.24 -15.35
CA TYR A 124 -14.00 -18.60 -16.61
C TYR A 124 -14.99 -17.42 -16.48
N THR A 125 -15.18 -16.88 -15.28
CA THR A 125 -16.03 -15.69 -15.08
C THR A 125 -15.46 -14.47 -15.81
N TYR A 126 -14.16 -14.25 -15.72
CA TYR A 126 -13.43 -13.17 -16.39
C TYR A 126 -12.25 -13.73 -17.17
N ASN A 127 -11.88 -13.04 -18.26
CA ASN A 127 -10.63 -13.21 -19.02
C ASN A 127 -10.20 -14.65 -19.36
N SER A 128 -11.14 -15.60 -19.41
CA SER A 128 -10.86 -17.04 -19.55
C SER A 128 -9.95 -17.62 -18.44
N GLU A 129 -9.99 -17.02 -17.24
CA GLU A 129 -9.24 -17.43 -16.06
C GLU A 129 -9.71 -18.79 -15.52
N LEU A 130 -8.80 -19.58 -14.95
CA LEU A 130 -9.05 -21.00 -14.61
C LEU A 130 -9.48 -21.22 -13.16
N GLN A 131 -9.20 -20.27 -12.28
CA GLN A 131 -9.44 -20.41 -10.85
C GLN A 131 -10.91 -20.19 -10.48
N LYS A 132 -11.34 -20.92 -9.46
CA LYS A 132 -12.50 -20.56 -8.64
C LYS A 132 -12.02 -19.65 -7.51
N TYR A 133 -12.61 -18.46 -7.36
CA TYR A 133 -12.34 -17.61 -6.21
C TYR A 133 -13.17 -18.07 -5.00
N THR A 134 -12.53 -18.27 -3.86
CA THR A 134 -13.14 -18.77 -2.62
C THR A 134 -12.81 -17.89 -1.41
N ASP A 135 -13.49 -18.13 -0.29
CA ASP A 135 -13.21 -17.58 1.03
C ASP A 135 -12.52 -18.60 1.96
N SER A 136 -12.00 -19.69 1.41
CA SER A 136 -11.25 -20.69 2.17
C SER A 136 -9.96 -20.10 2.73
N THR A 137 -9.60 -20.47 3.96
CA THR A 137 -8.30 -20.12 4.56
C THR A 137 -7.12 -20.70 3.79
N GLU A 138 -7.34 -21.74 2.98
CA GLU A 138 -6.32 -22.28 2.07
C GLU A 138 -6.00 -21.31 0.93
N ASN A 139 -6.94 -20.44 0.54
CA ASN A 139 -6.75 -19.48 -0.54
C ASN A 139 -6.45 -18.06 -0.07
N SER A 140 -6.90 -17.68 1.12
CA SER A 140 -6.53 -16.40 1.72
C SER A 140 -6.55 -16.45 3.24
N HIS A 141 -5.47 -16.00 3.87
CA HIS A 141 -5.39 -15.87 5.32
C HIS A 141 -4.39 -14.77 5.69
N VAL A 142 -4.34 -14.45 6.98
CA VAL A 142 -3.30 -13.59 7.53
C VAL A 142 -2.22 -14.47 8.16
N ASP A 143 -0.97 -14.24 7.80
CA ASP A 143 0.21 -14.93 8.32
C ASP A 143 1.35 -13.91 8.52
N ASP A 144 1.93 -13.89 9.73
CA ASP A 144 3.04 -13.00 10.13
C ASP A 144 2.85 -11.52 9.73
N GLY A 145 1.66 -10.97 9.96
CA GLY A 145 1.35 -9.57 9.63
C GLY A 145 1.10 -9.32 8.14
N GLN A 146 0.88 -10.36 7.33
CA GLN A 146 0.68 -10.23 5.89
C GLN A 146 -0.63 -10.89 5.47
N LEU A 147 -1.33 -10.29 4.50
CA LEU A 147 -2.32 -11.02 3.71
C LEU A 147 -1.57 -11.94 2.74
N VAL A 148 -1.84 -13.24 2.85
CA VAL A 148 -1.34 -14.26 1.93
C VAL A 148 -2.50 -14.74 1.07
N ILE A 149 -2.42 -14.52 -0.24
CA ILE A 149 -3.35 -15.10 -1.23
C ILE A 149 -2.63 -16.27 -1.90
N THR A 150 -3.19 -17.47 -1.79
CA THR A 150 -2.60 -18.69 -2.35
C THR A 150 -3.46 -19.23 -3.49
N ALA A 151 -2.85 -19.35 -4.67
CA ALA A 151 -3.41 -20.12 -5.76
C ALA A 151 -3.04 -21.59 -5.57
N VAL A 152 -4.05 -22.44 -5.45
CA VAL A 152 -3.88 -23.89 -5.31
C VAL A 152 -4.34 -24.56 -6.59
N GLY A 153 -3.55 -25.50 -7.10
CA GLY A 153 -3.84 -26.26 -8.31
C GLY A 153 -3.52 -27.73 -8.14
N ASP A 154 -4.23 -28.60 -8.86
CA ASP A 154 -3.90 -30.02 -8.92
C ASP A 154 -2.75 -30.24 -9.92
N SER A 155 -1.65 -30.83 -9.43
CA SER A 155 -0.49 -31.27 -10.21
C SER A 155 -0.82 -32.23 -11.37
N ALA A 156 -2.03 -32.80 -11.41
CA ALA A 156 -2.47 -33.81 -12.38
C ALA A 156 -2.81 -33.30 -13.81
N SER A 157 -2.19 -32.20 -14.28
CA SER A 157 -2.16 -31.75 -15.69
C SER A 157 -3.47 -31.27 -16.34
N SER A 158 -4.52 -30.94 -15.58
CA SER A 158 -5.87 -30.87 -16.17
C SER A 158 -6.41 -29.48 -16.57
N TYR A 159 -5.65 -28.38 -16.48
CA TYR A 159 -6.16 -27.00 -16.70
C TYR A 159 -7.47 -26.70 -15.94
N THR A 160 -7.78 -27.47 -14.89
CA THR A 160 -9.00 -27.39 -14.10
C THR A 160 -8.68 -27.63 -12.63
N GLY A 161 -9.58 -27.23 -11.73
CA GLY A 161 -9.43 -27.48 -10.30
C GLY A 161 -8.53 -26.48 -9.59
N TYR A 162 -8.27 -25.31 -10.20
CA TYR A 162 -7.57 -24.22 -9.53
C TYR A 162 -8.51 -23.47 -8.59
N THR A 163 -8.02 -23.11 -7.40
CA THR A 163 -8.70 -22.21 -6.47
C THR A 163 -7.77 -21.06 -6.10
N SER A 164 -8.34 -19.90 -5.79
CA SER A 164 -7.62 -18.72 -5.33
C SER A 164 -8.55 -17.80 -4.55
N ALA A 165 -8.11 -16.58 -4.22
CA ALA A 165 -8.94 -15.55 -3.62
C ALA A 165 -8.90 -14.22 -4.39
N ARG A 166 -10.02 -13.50 -4.28
CA ARG A 166 -10.22 -12.13 -4.77
C ARG A 166 -10.96 -11.37 -3.68
N LEU A 167 -10.40 -10.26 -3.23
CA LEU A 167 -10.96 -9.43 -2.17
C LEU A 167 -11.14 -8.00 -2.68
N ASN A 168 -12.18 -7.32 -2.21
CA ASN A 168 -12.39 -5.90 -2.51
C ASN A 168 -12.84 -5.09 -1.30
N THR A 169 -12.71 -3.77 -1.42
CA THR A 169 -13.15 -2.80 -0.39
C THR A 169 -14.48 -2.13 -0.72
N SER A 170 -15.26 -2.62 -1.70
CA SER A 170 -16.52 -2.00 -2.10
C SER A 170 -17.49 -1.89 -0.92
N GLY A 171 -18.05 -0.69 -0.69
CA GLY A 171 -18.92 -0.39 0.45
C GLY A 171 -18.21 -0.35 1.82
N LYS A 172 -16.88 -0.47 1.86
CA LYS A 172 -16.06 -0.53 3.09
C LYS A 172 -14.90 0.48 3.08
N GLY A 173 -14.38 0.79 1.90
CA GLY A 173 -13.34 1.80 1.65
C GLY A 173 -13.36 2.19 0.17
N GLU A 174 -13.58 3.47 -0.10
CA GLU A 174 -13.84 4.00 -1.44
C GLU A 174 -13.27 5.42 -1.51
N TRP A 175 -12.41 5.69 -2.48
CA TRP A 175 -11.65 6.94 -2.54
C TRP A 175 -11.75 7.60 -3.91
N LEU A 176 -11.70 8.92 -3.89
CA LEU A 176 -11.52 9.76 -5.06
C LEU A 176 -10.24 10.55 -4.83
N TYR A 177 -9.26 10.36 -5.71
CA TYR A 177 -7.92 10.97 -5.62
C TYR A 177 -7.14 10.58 -4.36
N GLY A 178 -5.84 10.91 -4.38
CA GLY A 178 -4.90 10.62 -3.31
C GLY A 178 -3.74 9.78 -3.78
N ARG A 179 -3.02 9.23 -2.80
CA ARG A 179 -2.00 8.21 -3.01
C ARG A 179 -2.54 6.87 -2.55
N MET A 180 -2.53 5.90 -3.44
CA MET A 180 -2.93 4.53 -3.15
C MET A 180 -1.70 3.66 -3.30
N GLU A 181 -1.30 2.96 -2.25
CA GLU A 181 -0.10 2.15 -2.26
C GLU A 181 -0.22 0.86 -1.48
N GLY A 182 0.54 -0.15 -1.87
CA GLY A 182 0.67 -1.40 -1.13
C GLY A 182 2.08 -1.97 -1.23
N ALA A 183 2.53 -2.64 -0.18
CA ALA A 183 3.79 -3.38 -0.15
C ALA A 183 3.53 -4.85 -0.49
N LEU A 184 4.06 -5.29 -1.63
CA LEU A 184 3.65 -6.53 -2.28
C LEU A 184 4.87 -7.35 -2.72
N MET A 185 4.76 -8.67 -2.71
CA MET A 185 5.73 -9.60 -3.30
C MET A 185 5.01 -10.60 -4.20
N MET A 186 5.46 -10.69 -5.46
CA MET A 186 4.77 -11.45 -6.51
C MET A 186 5.09 -12.95 -6.45
N PRO A 187 4.15 -13.82 -6.84
CA PRO A 187 4.44 -15.22 -7.18
C PRO A 187 5.30 -15.32 -8.45
N SER A 188 5.93 -16.48 -8.65
CA SER A 188 6.83 -16.74 -9.81
C SER A 188 6.39 -17.90 -10.70
N GLY A 189 5.28 -18.56 -10.36
CA GLY A 189 4.80 -19.72 -11.11
C GLY A 189 4.22 -19.37 -12.47
N VAL A 190 4.65 -20.08 -13.51
CA VAL A 190 4.12 -19.87 -14.88
C VAL A 190 2.61 -20.10 -14.92
N GLY A 191 1.87 -19.07 -15.28
CA GLY A 191 0.41 -19.04 -15.30
C GLY A 191 -0.22 -18.24 -14.16
N THR A 192 0.55 -17.68 -13.22
CA THR A 192 0.01 -16.75 -12.22
C THR A 192 -0.19 -15.36 -12.79
N TRP A 193 -1.22 -14.68 -12.28
CA TRP A 193 -1.53 -13.27 -12.58
C TRP A 193 -2.04 -12.56 -11.32
N PRO A 194 -1.11 -12.13 -10.44
CA PRO A 194 -1.45 -11.28 -9.29
C PRO A 194 -1.85 -9.87 -9.77
N ALA A 195 -2.76 -9.24 -9.03
CA ALA A 195 -3.13 -7.85 -9.26
C ALA A 195 -3.46 -7.11 -7.96
N LEU A 196 -3.05 -5.85 -7.89
CA LEU A 196 -3.62 -4.82 -7.02
C LEU A 196 -4.14 -3.71 -7.93
N TRP A 197 -5.45 -3.49 -7.90
CA TRP A 197 -6.13 -2.66 -8.87
C TRP A 197 -7.37 -2.04 -8.24
N MET A 198 -8.06 -1.20 -9.01
CA MET A 198 -9.20 -0.45 -8.54
C MET A 198 -10.33 -0.43 -9.57
N LEU A 199 -11.56 -0.57 -9.09
CA LEU A 199 -12.78 -0.45 -9.88
C LEU A 199 -13.67 0.69 -9.36
N PRO A 200 -14.49 1.29 -10.23
CA PRO A 200 -15.42 2.34 -9.84
C PRO A 200 -16.48 1.74 -8.90
N THR A 201 -16.77 2.46 -7.82
CA THR A 201 -17.86 2.09 -6.91
C THR A 201 -19.22 2.38 -7.53
N ASP A 202 -19.38 3.58 -8.08
CA ASP A 202 -20.70 4.12 -8.43
C ASP A 202 -21.11 3.79 -9.88
N TRP A 203 -20.17 3.33 -10.73
CA TRP A 203 -20.39 3.02 -12.15
C TRP A 203 -21.12 4.12 -12.93
N SER A 204 -20.83 5.40 -12.60
CA SER A 204 -21.55 6.59 -13.06
C SER A 204 -21.61 6.76 -14.59
N TYR A 205 -20.66 6.16 -15.31
CA TYR A 205 -20.55 6.25 -16.77
C TYR A 205 -20.96 4.95 -17.49
N GLY A 206 -21.61 4.04 -16.79
CA GLY A 206 -22.03 2.72 -17.29
C GLY A 206 -21.08 1.60 -16.91
N GLY A 207 -21.29 0.41 -17.47
CA GLY A 207 -20.44 -0.75 -17.20
C GLY A 207 -19.01 -0.60 -17.72
N TRP A 208 -18.16 -1.56 -17.36
CA TRP A 208 -16.79 -1.63 -17.88
C TRP A 208 -16.77 -1.64 -19.43
N PRO A 209 -15.84 -0.91 -20.08
CA PRO A 209 -14.76 -0.09 -19.49
C PRO A 209 -15.13 1.38 -19.28
N ASN A 210 -16.39 1.78 -19.49
CA ASN A 210 -16.79 3.18 -19.56
C ASN A 210 -16.63 3.94 -18.23
N SER A 211 -16.78 3.25 -17.09
CA SER A 211 -16.58 3.86 -15.76
C SER A 211 -15.14 3.78 -15.25
N GLY A 212 -14.22 3.24 -16.05
CA GLY A 212 -12.80 3.20 -15.70
C GLY A 212 -12.34 1.94 -14.96
N GLU A 213 -11.03 1.74 -14.96
CA GLU A 213 -10.26 0.74 -14.20
C GLU A 213 -8.84 1.30 -14.03
N ILE A 214 -8.24 1.11 -12.85
CA ILE A 214 -6.85 1.52 -12.57
C ILE A 214 -6.09 0.32 -12.00
N ASP A 215 -5.17 -0.22 -12.78
CA ASP A 215 -4.36 -1.38 -12.41
C ASP A 215 -3.03 -0.89 -11.85
N ILE A 216 -2.97 -0.70 -10.53
CA ILE A 216 -1.78 -0.17 -9.82
C ILE A 216 -0.57 -1.08 -10.04
N MET A 217 -0.83 -2.39 -10.01
CA MET A 217 0.17 -3.41 -10.28
C MET A 217 -0.52 -4.64 -10.87
N GLU A 218 -0.05 -5.07 -12.03
CA GLU A 218 -0.21 -6.42 -12.57
C GLU A 218 1.16 -7.05 -12.83
N HIS A 219 1.21 -8.38 -12.78
CA HIS A 219 2.41 -9.17 -13.07
C HIS A 219 2.00 -10.50 -13.70
N VAL A 220 2.90 -11.11 -14.46
CA VAL A 220 2.70 -12.45 -15.06
C VAL A 220 3.85 -13.36 -14.65
N GLY A 221 3.54 -14.53 -14.10
CA GLY A 221 4.54 -15.41 -13.50
C GLY A 221 5.65 -15.92 -14.43
N CYS A 222 5.53 -15.79 -15.75
CA CYS A 222 6.63 -16.10 -16.68
C CYS A 222 7.52 -14.90 -17.02
N ASP A 223 7.04 -13.67 -16.83
CA ASP A 223 7.82 -12.44 -16.95
C ASP A 223 8.16 -11.94 -15.55
N VAL A 224 8.88 -12.77 -14.80
CA VAL A 224 9.09 -12.61 -13.36
C VAL A 224 9.67 -11.25 -12.94
N ASN A 225 10.32 -10.53 -13.86
CA ASN A 225 10.94 -9.23 -13.59
C ASN A 225 10.12 -8.05 -14.15
N GLU A 226 9.00 -8.27 -14.83
CA GLU A 226 8.22 -7.20 -15.45
C GLU A 226 6.97 -6.92 -14.63
N ILE A 227 6.82 -5.66 -14.21
CA ILE A 227 5.60 -5.18 -13.55
C ILE A 227 4.90 -4.20 -14.49
N VAL A 228 3.57 -4.23 -14.52
CA VAL A 228 2.76 -3.44 -15.44
C VAL A 228 1.78 -2.59 -14.64
N GLY A 229 1.65 -1.32 -15.00
CA GLY A 229 0.56 -0.45 -14.53
C GLY A 229 -0.25 0.03 -15.71
N THR A 230 -1.58 -0.09 -15.61
CA THR A 230 -2.50 0.17 -16.72
C THR A 230 -3.70 0.99 -16.26
N VAL A 231 -4.28 1.75 -17.18
CA VAL A 231 -5.63 2.28 -17.04
C VAL A 231 -6.51 1.76 -18.17
N HIS A 232 -7.77 1.47 -17.84
CA HIS A 232 -8.79 1.18 -18.84
C HIS A 232 -9.92 2.21 -18.79
N THR A 233 -10.36 2.64 -19.97
CA THR A 233 -11.46 3.59 -20.18
C THR A 233 -12.30 3.17 -21.39
N GLY A 234 -13.41 3.89 -21.64
CA GLY A 234 -14.21 3.71 -22.85
C GLY A 234 -13.39 3.82 -24.14
N ALA A 235 -12.43 4.76 -24.20
CA ALA A 235 -11.54 4.97 -25.34
C ALA A 235 -10.27 4.10 -25.32
N TYR A 236 -9.76 3.75 -24.13
CA TYR A 236 -8.48 3.09 -23.93
C TYR A 236 -8.67 1.75 -23.22
N ASN A 237 -8.80 0.65 -23.94
CA ASN A 237 -8.95 -0.65 -23.29
C ASN A 237 -8.39 -1.81 -24.13
N HIS A 238 -8.15 -2.94 -23.45
CA HIS A 238 -7.50 -4.10 -24.06
C HIS A 238 -8.37 -4.77 -25.13
N THR A 239 -9.70 -4.69 -25.04
CA THR A 239 -10.61 -5.24 -26.06
C THR A 239 -10.44 -4.51 -27.41
N LEU A 240 -10.11 -3.23 -27.37
CA LEU A 240 -9.79 -2.42 -28.55
C LEU A 240 -8.30 -2.39 -28.89
N GLY A 241 -7.43 -2.90 -28.02
CA GLY A 241 -5.97 -2.77 -28.13
C GLY A 241 -5.48 -1.33 -28.00
N THR A 242 -6.23 -0.48 -27.28
CA THR A 242 -5.97 0.95 -27.10
C THR A 242 -5.63 1.34 -25.67
N GLN A 243 -5.49 0.37 -24.76
CA GLN A 243 -5.14 0.61 -23.36
C GLN A 243 -3.89 1.47 -23.22
N ARG A 244 -3.79 2.14 -22.08
CA ARG A 244 -2.67 3.02 -21.75
C ARG A 244 -2.03 2.52 -20.47
N GLY A 245 -0.75 2.23 -20.55
CA GLY A 245 0.01 1.69 -19.44
C GLY A 245 1.51 1.84 -19.70
N GLY A 246 2.28 1.50 -18.68
CA GLY A 246 3.73 1.35 -18.79
C GLY A 246 4.20 0.14 -18.00
N ASP A 247 5.44 -0.23 -18.25
CA ASP A 247 6.14 -1.33 -17.59
C ASP A 247 7.39 -0.84 -16.87
N LEU A 248 7.84 -1.62 -15.89
CA LEU A 248 9.13 -1.44 -15.23
C LEU A 248 9.78 -2.81 -15.01
N MET A 249 11.07 -2.90 -15.34
CA MET A 249 11.88 -4.07 -15.01
C MET A 249 12.36 -3.99 -13.56
N LEU A 250 12.00 -5.00 -12.77
CA LEU A 250 12.25 -5.13 -11.34
C LEU A 250 12.68 -6.57 -11.02
N ASP A 251 14.00 -6.81 -11.02
CA ASP A 251 14.59 -8.14 -10.84
C ASP A 251 14.22 -8.85 -9.53
N THR A 252 13.73 -8.11 -8.53
CA THR A 252 13.40 -8.61 -7.20
C THR A 252 11.90 -8.72 -6.93
N ALA A 253 11.04 -8.50 -7.94
CA ALA A 253 9.58 -8.51 -7.78
C ALA A 253 9.02 -9.78 -7.11
N THR A 254 9.67 -10.93 -7.34
CA THR A 254 9.27 -12.24 -6.80
C THR A 254 10.06 -12.70 -5.58
N SER A 255 11.03 -11.90 -5.11
CA SER A 255 11.94 -12.28 -4.02
C SER A 255 12.07 -11.23 -2.91
N SER A 256 11.42 -10.08 -3.05
CA SER A 256 11.41 -9.01 -2.07
C SER A 256 10.09 -8.24 -2.11
N MET A 257 9.73 -7.64 -0.99
CA MET A 257 8.62 -6.70 -0.92
C MET A 257 8.99 -5.39 -1.62
N HIS A 258 8.07 -4.88 -2.42
CA HIS A 258 8.19 -3.60 -3.10
C HIS A 258 6.92 -2.78 -2.89
N VAL A 259 7.05 -1.45 -2.85
CA VAL A 259 5.91 -0.54 -2.69
C VAL A 259 5.41 -0.12 -4.06
N TYR A 260 4.25 -0.62 -4.45
CA TYR A 260 3.56 -0.25 -5.70
C TYR A 260 2.53 0.82 -5.40
N ALA A 261 2.52 1.90 -6.18
CA ALA A 261 1.71 3.06 -5.86
C ALA A 261 1.22 3.83 -7.07
N ILE A 262 0.05 4.44 -6.92
CA ILE A 262 -0.39 5.56 -7.75
C ILE A 262 -0.49 6.85 -6.94
N ASP A 263 -0.12 7.97 -7.57
CA ASP A 263 -0.58 9.31 -7.18
C ASP A 263 -1.67 9.73 -8.17
N TRP A 264 -2.93 9.75 -7.72
CA TRP A 264 -4.10 10.07 -8.53
C TRP A 264 -4.64 11.44 -8.15
N THR A 265 -4.69 12.35 -9.13
CA THR A 265 -5.23 13.70 -9.02
C THR A 265 -6.29 13.94 -10.11
N PRO A 266 -7.03 15.06 -10.10
CA PRO A 266 -7.92 15.41 -11.20
C PRO A 266 -7.23 15.50 -12.57
N ASP A 267 -5.92 15.78 -12.58
CA ASP A 267 -5.16 16.07 -13.79
C ASP A 267 -4.38 14.86 -14.32
N GLN A 268 -4.03 13.90 -13.47
CA GLN A 268 -3.20 12.75 -13.87
C GLN A 268 -3.25 11.59 -12.87
N ILE A 269 -2.90 10.40 -13.36
CA ILE A 269 -2.58 9.23 -12.53
C ILE A 269 -1.13 8.87 -12.79
N HIS A 270 -0.33 8.86 -11.73
CA HIS A 270 1.10 8.63 -11.82
C HIS A 270 1.49 7.33 -11.09
N PHE A 271 2.11 6.40 -11.80
CA PHE A 271 2.48 5.06 -11.29
C PHE A 271 3.94 5.00 -10.88
N SER A 272 4.20 4.37 -9.74
CA SER A 272 5.54 4.23 -9.19
C SER A 272 5.75 2.90 -8.47
N VAL A 273 7.00 2.44 -8.46
CA VAL A 273 7.46 1.34 -7.60
C VAL A 273 8.65 1.82 -6.77
N ASP A 274 8.61 1.61 -5.45
CA ASP A 274 9.60 2.11 -4.49
C ASP A 274 9.90 3.62 -4.62
N GLY A 275 8.86 4.38 -4.97
CA GLY A 275 8.94 5.82 -5.24
C GLY A 275 9.55 6.17 -6.60
N LEU A 276 10.01 5.19 -7.39
CA LEU A 276 10.44 5.40 -8.77
C LEU A 276 9.23 5.45 -9.70
N ARG A 277 9.01 6.63 -10.23
CA ARG A 277 8.03 6.99 -11.25
C ARG A 277 8.34 6.31 -12.59
N TYR A 278 7.41 5.54 -13.16
CA TYR A 278 7.63 4.86 -14.46
C TYR A 278 6.56 5.13 -15.52
N PHE A 279 5.34 5.51 -15.12
CA PHE A 279 4.26 5.83 -16.06
C PHE A 279 3.36 6.96 -15.55
N THR A 280 2.87 7.81 -16.44
CA THR A 280 1.87 8.84 -16.14
C THR A 280 0.77 8.79 -17.19
N PHE A 281 -0.48 8.72 -16.75
CA PHE A 281 -1.65 8.94 -17.60
C PHE A 281 -2.22 10.33 -17.31
N GLU A 282 -2.18 11.21 -18.30
CA GLU A 282 -2.64 12.61 -18.17
C GLU A 282 -4.11 12.75 -18.60
N ASN A 283 -4.86 13.57 -17.86
CA ASN A 283 -6.18 14.04 -18.24
C ASN A 283 -6.04 15.00 -19.42
N ASP A 284 -6.73 14.72 -20.53
CA ASP A 284 -6.70 15.58 -21.72
C ASP A 284 -7.43 16.93 -21.52
N GLY A 285 -8.13 17.08 -20.39
CA GLY A 285 -8.88 18.28 -20.04
C GLY A 285 -10.13 18.49 -20.90
N ALA A 286 -10.55 17.49 -21.68
CA ALA A 286 -11.71 17.58 -22.56
C ALA A 286 -13.05 17.43 -21.81
N GLY A 287 -13.02 16.90 -20.57
CA GLY A 287 -14.23 16.61 -19.80
C GLY A 287 -15.05 15.47 -20.39
N ASP A 288 -14.41 14.55 -21.10
CA ASP A 288 -15.01 13.37 -21.71
C ASP A 288 -14.71 12.12 -20.86
N SER A 289 -15.74 11.47 -20.34
CA SER A 289 -15.56 10.24 -19.55
C SER A 289 -15.05 9.06 -20.37
N ALA A 290 -15.13 9.11 -21.71
CA ALA A 290 -14.51 8.10 -22.56
C ALA A 290 -12.98 8.11 -22.43
N THR A 291 -12.35 9.27 -22.22
CA THR A 291 -10.89 9.41 -22.05
C THR A 291 -10.48 9.58 -20.60
N TRP A 292 -11.35 10.14 -19.75
CA TRP A 292 -11.09 10.37 -18.33
C TRP A 292 -12.33 10.10 -17.44
N PRO A 293 -12.62 8.82 -17.10
CA PRO A 293 -13.67 8.48 -16.14
C PRO A 293 -13.20 8.53 -14.66
N PHE A 294 -12.00 9.03 -14.41
CA PHE A 294 -11.31 8.98 -13.11
C PHE A 294 -11.62 10.18 -12.22
N ASP A 295 -12.87 10.65 -12.24
CA ASP A 295 -13.41 11.69 -11.37
C ASP A 295 -14.51 11.16 -10.41
N GLN A 296 -14.65 9.83 -10.34
CA GLN A 296 -15.58 9.12 -9.46
C GLN A 296 -14.82 8.34 -8.38
N ARG A 297 -15.53 7.84 -7.35
CA ARG A 297 -14.91 7.02 -6.30
C ARG A 297 -14.61 5.61 -6.81
N PHE A 298 -13.45 5.09 -6.42
CA PHE A 298 -12.98 3.75 -6.71
C PHE A 298 -12.70 2.99 -5.42
N HIS A 299 -12.81 1.67 -5.46
CA HIS A 299 -12.45 0.75 -4.38
C HIS A 299 -11.34 -0.19 -4.83
N PHE A 300 -10.54 -0.70 -3.90
CA PHE A 300 -9.50 -1.67 -4.21
C PHE A 300 -10.09 -3.04 -4.55
N VAL A 301 -9.38 -3.74 -5.44
CA VAL A 301 -9.46 -5.18 -5.65
C VAL A 301 -8.04 -5.75 -5.55
N VAL A 302 -7.90 -6.86 -4.84
CA VAL A 302 -6.64 -7.62 -4.74
C VAL A 302 -6.93 -9.10 -5.00
N ASN A 303 -6.20 -9.71 -5.92
CA ASN A 303 -6.40 -11.11 -6.28
C ASN A 303 -5.14 -11.76 -6.85
N LEU A 304 -5.21 -13.09 -6.94
CA LEU A 304 -4.27 -13.90 -7.70
C LEU A 304 -5.04 -14.77 -8.70
N ALA A 305 -5.06 -14.37 -9.97
CA ALA A 305 -5.65 -15.18 -11.04
C ALA A 305 -4.68 -16.29 -11.49
N VAL A 306 -5.23 -17.31 -12.16
CA VAL A 306 -4.49 -18.43 -12.76
C VAL A 306 -4.93 -18.60 -14.20
N GLY A 307 -3.97 -18.58 -15.13
CA GLY A 307 -4.21 -18.65 -16.56
C GLY A 307 -4.86 -17.38 -17.09
N GLY A 308 -5.92 -17.54 -17.89
CA GLY A 308 -6.54 -16.44 -18.61
C GLY A 308 -5.73 -15.99 -19.83
N SER A 309 -6.28 -15.03 -20.58
CA SER A 309 -5.66 -14.52 -21.80
C SER A 309 -4.34 -13.81 -21.57
N TRP A 310 -4.14 -13.23 -20.38
CA TRP A 310 -2.91 -12.54 -20.00
C TRP A 310 -2.02 -13.44 -19.13
N GLY A 311 -2.44 -13.80 -17.91
CA GLY A 311 -1.66 -14.66 -17.01
C GLY A 311 -1.17 -15.98 -17.63
N GLY A 312 -1.94 -16.55 -18.56
CA GLY A 312 -1.62 -17.80 -19.26
C GLY A 312 -1.00 -17.64 -20.64
N TYR A 313 -0.60 -16.44 -21.06
CA TYR A 313 -0.14 -16.21 -22.44
C TYR A 313 1.11 -17.04 -22.81
N CYS A 314 1.96 -17.31 -21.82
CA CYS A 314 3.15 -18.16 -21.91
C CYS A 314 2.89 -19.63 -21.55
N GLY A 315 1.63 -19.99 -21.32
CA GLY A 315 1.21 -21.31 -20.86
C GLY A 315 0.91 -21.35 -19.36
N LEU A 316 0.78 -22.57 -18.85
CA LEU A 316 0.50 -22.88 -17.45
C LEU A 316 1.41 -24.03 -17.06
N ASP A 317 2.14 -23.91 -15.96
CA ASP A 317 2.89 -25.00 -15.35
C ASP A 317 2.16 -25.50 -14.10
N PRO A 318 1.41 -26.61 -14.17
CA PRO A 318 0.73 -27.16 -12.99
C PRO A 318 1.66 -27.55 -11.85
N SER A 319 2.95 -27.79 -12.13
CA SER A 319 3.93 -28.17 -11.12
C SER A 319 4.48 -26.98 -10.32
N ALA A 320 4.22 -25.75 -10.75
CA ALA A 320 4.58 -24.54 -10.01
C ALA A 320 3.66 -24.30 -8.80
N PHE A 321 2.44 -24.85 -8.80
CA PHE A 321 1.45 -24.59 -7.75
C PHE A 321 1.65 -25.51 -6.52
N PRO A 322 1.36 -25.04 -5.30
CA PRO A 322 0.74 -23.75 -4.98
C PRO A 322 1.71 -22.56 -5.09
N GLU A 323 1.16 -21.39 -5.41
CA GLU A 323 1.89 -20.12 -5.50
C GLU A 323 1.25 -19.08 -4.57
N GLU A 324 2.09 -18.27 -3.94
CA GLU A 324 1.68 -17.26 -2.96
C GLU A 324 1.92 -15.85 -3.48
N TYR A 325 0.88 -15.03 -3.38
CA TYR A 325 0.93 -13.59 -3.51
C TYR A 325 0.82 -12.97 -2.12
N ARG A 326 1.86 -12.23 -1.70
CA ARG A 326 1.97 -11.69 -0.34
C ARG A 326 1.84 -10.17 -0.34
N VAL A 327 1.04 -9.68 0.61
CA VAL A 327 0.71 -8.26 0.79
C VAL A 327 0.98 -7.91 2.25
N ASP A 328 1.99 -7.08 2.48
CA ASP A 328 2.39 -6.61 3.83
C ASP A 328 1.41 -5.56 4.36
N TRP A 329 1.03 -4.60 3.51
CA TRP A 329 0.01 -3.61 3.86
C TRP A 329 -0.55 -2.95 2.60
N ILE A 330 -1.73 -2.34 2.74
CA ILE A 330 -2.32 -1.43 1.74
C ILE A 330 -2.73 -0.14 2.46
N ARG A 331 -2.37 1.01 1.92
CA ARG A 331 -2.56 2.33 2.52
C ARG A 331 -3.11 3.33 1.52
N VAL A 332 -3.90 4.28 2.03
CA VAL A 332 -4.42 5.42 1.28
C VAL A 332 -4.08 6.70 2.01
N TYR A 333 -3.54 7.65 1.25
CA TYR A 333 -3.23 8.98 1.72
C TYR A 333 -3.98 10.03 0.92
N GLN A 334 -4.54 11.03 1.59
CA GLN A 334 -5.23 12.15 0.94
C GLN A 334 -4.88 13.47 1.64
N THR A 335 -4.84 14.55 0.87
CA THR A 335 -5.00 15.91 1.41
C THR A 335 -6.46 16.15 1.82
N ASP A 336 -6.71 17.19 2.61
CA ASP A 336 -8.08 17.61 2.94
C ASP A 336 -8.91 17.93 1.68
N ALA A 337 -8.26 18.49 0.64
CA ALA A 337 -8.90 18.80 -0.64
C ALA A 337 -9.35 17.53 -1.38
N GLU A 338 -8.43 16.58 -1.56
CA GLU A 338 -8.71 15.27 -2.20
C GLU A 338 -9.82 14.52 -1.43
N ALA A 339 -9.76 14.47 -0.10
CA ALA A 339 -10.78 13.82 0.72
C ALA A 339 -12.18 14.45 0.60
N SER A 340 -12.25 15.76 0.32
CA SER A 340 -13.50 16.47 0.11
C SER A 340 -14.07 16.34 -1.31
N GLY A 341 -13.32 15.73 -2.24
CA GLY A 341 -13.67 15.66 -3.66
C GLY A 341 -13.66 17.03 -4.36
N THR A 342 -12.97 18.01 -3.78
CA THR A 342 -12.82 19.35 -4.37
C THR A 342 -11.48 19.42 -5.08
N PRO A 343 -11.42 19.87 -6.35
CA PRO A 343 -10.16 20.07 -7.05
C PRO A 343 -9.26 21.12 -6.40
#